data_AF-A0A1B0ZJB7-F1
#
_entry.id   AF-A0A1B0ZJB7-F1
#
_cell.length_a   1.000
_cell.length_b   1.000
_cell.length_c   1.000
_cell.angle_alpha   90.00
_cell.angle_beta   90.00
_cell.angle_gamma   90.00
#
_symmetry.space_group_name_H-M   'P 1'
#
loop_
_entity.id
_entity.type
_entity.pdbx_description
1 polymer ?
#
loop_
_entity_poly.entity_id
_entity_poly.type
_entity_poly.pdbx_seq_one_letter_code
_entity_poly.pdbx_strand_id
1 'polypeptide(L)'
;MMKGMDPGSVESMAGALEALGTSLRDMGNNAVSTVQSLEWVGEDRENFLSQLGTLAHASDDNAARLGLLAENARGQVAEQQAASSAG
;
A
#
# COMPACT_ATOMS: atom_id res chain seq x y z
N MET A 1 -15.57 -20.75 20.55
CA MET A 1 -14.87 -19.48 20.22
C MET A 1 -14.13 -19.71 18.90
N MET A 2 -14.41 -18.94 17.85
CA MET A 2 -13.47 -18.87 16.73
C MET A 2 -12.15 -18.37 17.33
N LYS A 3 -11.09 -19.18 17.24
CA LYS A 3 -9.75 -18.70 17.58
C LYS A 3 -9.48 -17.58 16.58
N GLY A 4 -9.46 -16.34 17.06
CA GLY A 4 -8.96 -15.21 16.29
C GLY A 4 -7.57 -15.55 15.74
N MET A 5 -7.19 -14.88 14.65
CA MET A 5 -5.84 -15.01 14.09
C MET A 5 -4.81 -14.78 15.19
N ASP A 6 -3.74 -15.58 15.22
CA ASP A 6 -2.72 -15.39 16.25
C ASP A 6 -1.97 -14.06 16.01
N PRO A 7 -1.52 -13.38 17.08
CA PRO A 7 -0.80 -12.12 16.99
C PRO A 7 0.35 -12.09 15.97
N GLY A 8 1.15 -13.16 15.90
CA GLY A 8 2.31 -13.22 15.01
C GLY A 8 1.92 -13.28 13.54
N SER A 9 0.85 -13.99 13.21
CA SER A 9 0.28 -14.00 11.85
C SER A 9 -0.26 -12.62 11.45
N VAL A 10 -0.91 -11.90 12.36
CA VAL A 10 -1.43 -10.55 12.08
C VAL A 10 -0.29 -9.54 11.87
N GLU A 11 0.78 -9.61 12.68
CA GLU A 11 1.98 -8.80 12.48
C GLU A 11 2.66 -9.08 11.13
N SER A 12 2.77 -10.36 10.76
CA SER A 12 3.33 -10.77 9.47
C SER A 12 2.50 -10.25 8.30
N MET A 13 1.16 -10.31 8.42
CA MET A 13 0.24 -9.75 7.44
C MET A 13 0.38 -8.23 7.34
N ALA A 14 0.46 -7.52 8.47
CA ALA A 14 0.67 -6.07 8.48
C ALA A 14 1.98 -5.68 7.76
N GLY A 15 3.07 -6.41 7.99
CA GLY A 15 4.32 -6.20 7.26
C GLY A 15 4.19 -6.45 5.75
N ALA A 16 3.45 -7.50 5.35
CA ALA A 16 3.20 -7.77 3.93
C ALA A 16 2.37 -6.66 3.25
N LEU A 17 1.39 -6.09 3.96
CA LEU A 17 0.58 -4.97 3.45
C LEU A 17 1.42 -3.71 3.24
N GLU A 18 2.33 -3.40 4.16
CA GLU A 18 3.27 -2.26 4.01
C GLU A 18 4.24 -2.45 2.85
N ALA A 19 4.78 -3.67 2.70
CA ALA A 19 5.66 -4.00 1.59
C ALA A 19 4.94 -3.87 0.24
N LEU A 20 3.68 -4.32 0.18
CA LEU A 20 2.83 -4.16 -1.01
C LEU A 20 2.53 -2.69 -1.30
N GLY A 21 2.21 -1.89 -0.28
CA GLY A 21 1.98 -0.45 -0.44
C GLY A 21 3.22 0.27 -0.98
N THR A 22 4.40 -0.05 -0.45
CA THR A 22 5.67 0.48 -0.95
C THR A 22 5.90 0.11 -2.42
N SER A 23 5.66 -1.16 -2.77
CA SER A 23 5.81 -1.64 -4.15
C SER A 23 4.86 -0.94 -5.12
N LEU A 24 3.61 -0.69 -4.73
CA LEU A 24 2.64 0.04 -5.57
C LEU A 24 3.08 1.48 -5.84
N ARG A 25 3.52 2.19 -4.81
CA ARG A 25 4.04 3.55 -4.92
C ARG A 25 5.25 3.61 -5.85
N ASP A 26 6.20 2.71 -5.63
CA ASP A 26 7.43 2.66 -6.43
C ASP A 26 7.14 2.35 -7.89
N MET A 27 6.24 1.40 -8.18
CA MET A 27 5.82 1.11 -9.56
C MET A 27 5.18 2.32 -10.24
N GLY A 28 4.25 3.02 -9.57
CA GLY A 28 3.60 4.21 -10.11
C GLY A 28 4.60 5.31 -10.46
N ASN A 29 5.52 5.61 -9.53
CA ASN A 29 6.57 6.61 -9.72
C ASN A 29 7.55 6.22 -10.83
N ASN A 30 7.98 4.95 -10.86
CA ASN A 30 8.90 4.45 -11.87
C ASN A 30 8.28 4.47 -13.27
N ALA A 31 6.99 4.13 -13.40
CA ALA A 31 6.30 4.17 -14.67
C ALA A 31 6.23 5.60 -15.23
N VAL A 32 5.84 6.57 -14.40
CA VAL A 32 5.82 8.00 -14.78
C VAL A 32 7.21 8.48 -15.19
N SER A 33 8.23 8.21 -14.36
CA SER A 33 9.61 8.62 -14.65
C SER A 33 10.13 8.00 -15.95
N THR A 34 9.82 6.72 -16.20
CA THR A 34 10.25 6.02 -17.42
C THR A 34 9.66 6.68 -18.65
N VAL A 35 8.35 6.97 -18.64
CA VAL A 35 7.67 7.54 -19.81
C VAL A 35 8.08 9.00 -20.04
N GLN A 36 8.31 9.76 -18.96
CA GLN A 36 8.85 11.12 -19.07
C GLN A 36 10.25 11.15 -19.70
N SER A 37 11.04 10.09 -19.51
CA SER A 37 12.39 9.98 -20.09
C SER A 37 12.44 9.61 -21.57
N LEU A 38 11.31 9.16 -22.15
CA LEU A 38 11.24 8.82 -23.57
C LEU A 38 11.24 10.10 -24.43
N GLU A 39 11.98 10.06 -25.54
CA GLU A 39 11.98 11.10 -26.59
C GLU A 39 10.71 11.07 -27.47
N TRP A 40 9.58 10.71 -26.86
CA TRP A 40 8.27 10.82 -27.47
C TRP A 40 7.76 12.26 -27.29
N VAL A 41 7.04 12.81 -28.27
CA VAL A 41 6.48 14.17 -28.22
C VAL A 41 5.11 14.21 -28.91
N GLY A 42 4.29 15.22 -28.61
CA GLY A 42 2.99 15.44 -29.21
C GLY A 42 1.81 15.23 -28.26
N GLU A 43 0.60 15.53 -28.73
CA GLU A 43 -0.66 15.49 -27.96
C GLU A 43 -0.94 14.09 -27.36
N ASP A 44 -0.68 13.02 -28.11
CA ASP A 44 -0.85 11.65 -27.61
C ASP A 44 0.01 11.35 -26.39
N ARG A 45 1.22 11.93 -26.33
CA ARG A 45 2.10 11.80 -25.16
C ARG A 45 1.52 12.50 -23.95
N GLU A 46 1.01 13.72 -24.13
CA GLU A 46 0.43 14.49 -23.04
C GLU A 46 -0.81 13.80 -22.48
N ASN A 47 -1.67 13.28 -23.37
CA ASN A 47 -2.84 12.47 -23.01
C ASN A 47 -2.44 11.21 -22.23
N PHE A 48 -1.43 10.49 -22.71
CA PHE A 48 -0.94 9.29 -22.04
C PHE A 48 -0.30 9.60 -20.68
N LEU A 49 0.54 10.64 -20.58
CA LEU A 49 1.13 11.07 -19.31
C LEU A 49 0.07 11.49 -18.28
N SER A 50 -1.02 12.12 -18.73
CA SER A 50 -2.17 12.46 -17.88
C SER A 50 -2.87 11.21 -17.32
N GLN A 51 -3.15 10.23 -18.18
CA GLN A 51 -3.74 8.95 -17.78
C GLN A 51 -2.81 8.17 -16.83
N LEU A 52 -1.51 8.15 -17.13
CA LEU A 52 -0.50 7.50 -16.31
C LEU A 52 -0.36 8.18 -14.94
N GLY A 53 -0.42 9.51 -14.88
CA GLY A 53 -0.45 10.26 -13.63
C GLY A 53 -1.67 9.91 -12.76
N THR A 54 -2.83 9.71 -13.39
CA THR A 54 -4.04 9.23 -12.69
C THR A 54 -3.83 7.85 -12.09
N LEU A 55 -3.20 6.93 -12.83
CA LEU A 55 -2.88 5.58 -12.33
C LEU A 55 -1.83 5.60 -11.21
N ALA A 56 -0.82 6.46 -11.32
CA ALA A 56 0.19 6.64 -10.27
C ALA A 56 -0.46 7.16 -8.98
N HIS A 57 -1.36 8.15 -9.09
CA HIS A 57 -2.12 8.66 -7.95
C HIS A 57 -3.02 7.59 -7.31
N ALA A 58 -3.72 6.78 -8.12
CA ALA A 58 -4.49 5.66 -7.61
C ALA A 58 -3.62 4.61 -6.89
N SER A 59 -2.37 4.44 -7.32
CA SER A 59 -1.40 3.55 -6.67
C SER A 59 -0.95 4.10 -5.32
N ASP A 60 -0.74 5.42 -5.22
CA ASP A 60 -0.45 6.10 -3.95
C ASP A 60 -1.60 6.00 -2.95
N ASP A 61 -2.84 6.20 -3.41
CA ASP A 61 -4.04 6.06 -2.58
C ASP A 61 -4.18 4.64 -2.04
N ASN A 62 -3.94 3.63 -2.88
CA ASN A 62 -3.95 2.23 -2.46
C ASN A 62 -2.83 1.93 -1.46
N ALA A 63 -1.63 2.46 -1.67
CA ALA A 63 -0.52 2.32 -0.73
C ALA A 63 -0.87 2.93 0.64
N ALA A 64 -1.51 4.10 0.67
CA ALA A 64 -1.96 4.73 1.91
C ALA A 64 -3.02 3.87 2.63
N ARG A 65 -4.00 3.33 1.90
CA ARG A 65 -5.04 2.45 2.46
C ARG A 65 -4.46 1.16 3.04
N LEU A 66 -3.45 0.58 2.37
CA LEU A 66 -2.74 -0.61 2.87
C LEU A 66 -1.97 -0.29 4.16
N GLY A 67 -1.34 0.88 4.25
CA GLY A 67 -0.69 1.35 5.47
C GLY A 67 -1.67 1.49 6.64
N LEU A 68 -2.83 2.12 6.41
CA LEU A 68 -3.89 2.23 7.42
C LEU A 68 -4.41 0.86 7.86
N LEU A 69 -4.56 -0.08 6.93
CA LEU A 69 -4.99 -1.45 7.26
C LEU A 69 -3.95 -2.17 8.11
N ALA A 70 -2.65 -2.03 7.79
CA ALA A 70 -1.56 -2.59 8.57
C ALA A 70 -1.49 -2.01 9.99
N GLU A 71 -1.66 -0.69 10.12
CA GLU A 71 -1.70 -0.02 11.41
C GLU A 71 -2.88 -0.49 12.27
N ASN A 72 -4.08 -0.55 11.69
CA ASN A 72 -5.26 -1.07 12.37
C ASN A 72 -5.09 -2.52 12.81
N ALA A 73 -4.48 -3.37 11.97
CA ALA A 73 -4.20 -4.76 12.30
C ALA A 73 -3.27 -4.88 13.53
N ARG A 74 -2.21 -4.06 13.60
CA ARG A 74 -1.32 -4.01 14.78
C ARG A 74 -2.02 -3.49 16.02
N GLY A 75 -2.89 -2.49 15.86
CA GLY A 75 -3.72 -1.97 16.97
C GLY A 75 -4.57 -3.07 17.61
N GLN A 76 -5.24 -3.88 16.79
CA GLN A 76 -6.05 -5.01 17.28
C GLN A 76 -5.22 -6.07 18.00
N VAL A 77 -3.99 -6.35 17.54
CA VAL A 77 -3.07 -7.27 18.23
C VAL A 77 -2.70 -6.73 19.60
N ALA A 78 -2.35 -5.45 19.69
CA ALA A 78 -1.99 -4.82 20.97
C ALA A 78 -3.15 -4.86 21.97
N GLU A 79 -4.38 -4.57 21.51
CA GLU A 79 -5.60 -4.68 22.32
C GLU A 79 -5.83 -6.12 22.81
N GLN A 80 -5.66 -7.12 21.93
CA GLN A 80 -5.83 -8.52 22.28
C GLN A 80 -4.80 -8.98 23.32
N GLN A 81 -3.54 -8.57 23.18
CA GLN A 81 -2.47 -8.90 24.13
C GLN A 81 -2.74 -8.24 25.49
N ALA A 82 -3.14 -6.97 25.51
CA ALA A 82 -3.50 -6.27 26.74
C ALA A 82 -4.66 -6.97 27.47
N ALA A 83 -5.73 -7.32 26.75
CA ALA A 83 -6.87 -8.05 27.31
C ALA A 83 -6.49 -9.43 27.86
N SER A 84 -5.57 -10.14 27.18
CA SER A 84 -5.09 -11.46 27.61
C SER A 84 -4.16 -11.39 28.82
N SER A 85 -3.49 -10.27 29.04
CA SER A 85 -2.61 -10.05 30.20
C SER A 85 -3.34 -9.55 31.46
N ALA A 86 -4.57 -9.04 31.30
CA ALA A 86 -5.39 -8.48 32.38
C ALA A 86 -6.39 -9.48 32.99
N GLY A 87 -6.56 -10.66 32.36
CA GLY A 87 -7.43 -11.75 32.83
C GLY A 87 -6.63 -12.94 33.34
#